data_AF-A0A101J922-F1
#
_entry.id   AF-A0A101J922-F1
#
_cell.length_a   1.000
_cell.length_b   1.000
_cell.length_c   1.000
_cell.angle_alpha   90.00
_cell.angle_beta   90.00
_cell.angle_gamma   90.00
#
_symmetry.space_group_name_H-M   'P 1'
#
loop_
_entity.id
_entity.type
_entity.pdbx_description
1 polymer ?
#
loop_
_entity_poly.entity_id
_entity_poly.type
_entity_poly.pdbx_seq_one_letter_code
_entity_poly.pdbx_strand_id
1 'polypeptide(L)'
;MFALLAGGALFAVRLLSAGAPAVSAPLAESFPVVLPPSPAASSEGPAPAGENAGTMPSRRSAATALPASAASGPATAPSKAGPITAYAACSTSTAVRFTATFSVTYAYRHVFIDTDANGATGYRVPDIIGSLGAEYMIENDLLYRSTGATWSWAEVAGVKPLLSHSGGTYRWRVKPSYGGVRVLFNGTDGNEEVSTPILPVTIC
;
A
#
# COMPACT_ATOMS: atom_id res chain seq x y z
N MET A 1 53.90 77.96 1.51
CA MET A 1 54.82 76.83 1.28
C MET A 1 54.08 75.77 0.48
N PHE A 2 54.62 75.45 -0.69
CA PHE A 2 54.29 74.46 -1.73
C PHE A 2 53.47 73.19 -1.38
N ALA A 3 52.36 72.97 -2.11
CA ALA A 3 52.16 72.03 -3.25
C ALA A 3 52.34 70.47 -3.18
N LEU A 4 51.47 69.77 -3.96
CA LEU A 4 51.51 68.40 -4.59
C LEU A 4 51.18 67.18 -3.68
N LEU A 5 50.55 66.04 -4.05
CA LEU A 5 49.99 65.35 -5.26
C LEU A 5 49.11 64.17 -4.74
N ALA A 6 47.88 63.91 -5.23
CA ALA A 6 47.46 62.91 -6.23
C ALA A 6 47.41 61.40 -5.83
N GLY A 7 46.35 60.73 -6.30
CA GLY A 7 46.13 59.27 -6.38
C GLY A 7 44.87 58.83 -5.62
N GLY A 8 43.83 58.20 -6.15
CA GLY A 8 43.66 57.43 -7.38
C GLY A 8 43.06 56.06 -7.05
N ALA A 9 41.75 55.90 -7.30
CA ALA A 9 40.95 54.67 -7.53
C ALA A 9 41.02 53.47 -6.53
N LEU A 10 39.85 53.00 -6.08
CA LEU A 10 39.24 51.73 -6.55
C LEU A 10 37.89 51.47 -5.85
N PHE A 11 36.84 51.32 -6.67
CA PHE A 11 35.55 50.75 -6.28
C PHE A 11 35.73 49.25 -6.01
N ALA A 12 35.30 48.77 -4.85
CA ALA A 12 35.03 47.36 -4.62
C ALA A 12 33.70 47.24 -3.87
N VAL A 13 32.65 46.96 -4.64
CA VAL A 13 31.35 46.50 -4.15
C VAL A 13 31.59 45.16 -3.47
N ARG A 14 31.53 45.09 -2.14
CA ARG A 14 31.43 43.81 -1.42
C ARG A 14 29.96 43.46 -1.23
N LEU A 15 29.59 42.30 -1.80
CA LEU A 15 28.31 41.65 -1.61
C LEU A 15 28.00 41.45 -0.11
N LEU A 16 26.80 41.83 0.30
CA LEU A 16 26.17 41.32 1.52
C LEU A 16 25.94 39.81 1.33
N SER A 17 26.73 38.97 1.99
CA SER A 17 26.33 37.59 2.26
C SER A 17 25.74 37.56 3.67
N ALA A 18 24.40 37.56 3.72
CA ALA A 18 23.66 37.26 4.94
C ALA A 18 23.84 35.76 5.24
N GLY A 19 24.68 35.45 6.23
CA GLY A 19 24.76 34.10 6.79
C GLY A 19 23.46 33.77 7.52
N ALA A 20 22.65 32.89 6.94
CA ALA A 20 21.49 32.32 7.60
C ALA A 20 21.92 31.48 8.81
N PRO A 21 21.21 31.53 9.95
CA PRO A 21 21.50 30.63 11.06
C PRO A 21 21.14 29.20 10.64
N ALA A 22 22.08 28.28 10.83
CA ALA A 22 21.87 26.85 10.68
C ALA A 22 20.76 26.40 11.64
N VAL A 23 19.58 26.15 11.09
CA VAL A 23 18.53 25.40 11.79
C VAL A 23 19.06 23.99 11.95
N SER A 24 19.51 23.65 13.16
CA SER A 24 19.80 22.29 13.54
C SER A 24 18.52 21.49 13.41
N ALA A 25 18.38 20.72 12.33
CA ALA A 25 17.34 19.72 12.21
C ALA A 25 17.57 18.67 13.31
N PRO A 26 16.54 18.27 14.07
CA PRO A 26 16.69 17.15 14.99
C PRO A 26 17.03 15.90 14.19
N LEU A 27 18.00 15.15 14.71
CA LEU A 27 18.41 13.84 14.24
C LEU A 27 17.14 13.00 13.99
N ALA A 28 16.92 12.59 12.74
CA ALA A 28 15.82 11.70 12.39
C ALA A 28 15.92 10.47 13.30
N GLU A 29 14.96 10.31 14.20
CA GLU A 29 14.81 9.06 14.95
C GLU A 29 14.73 7.95 13.92
N SER A 30 15.67 7.00 14.02
CA SER A 30 15.71 5.82 13.18
C SER A 30 14.38 5.08 13.35
N PHE A 31 13.47 5.27 12.40
CA PHE A 31 12.23 4.52 12.32
C PHE A 31 12.56 3.02 12.21
N PRO A 32 11.80 2.15 12.89
CA PRO A 32 12.04 0.71 12.78
C PRO A 32 11.84 0.28 11.32
N VAL A 33 12.83 -0.39 10.75
CA VAL A 33 12.68 -1.06 9.46
C VAL A 33 11.67 -2.18 9.65
N VAL A 34 10.52 -2.09 8.97
CA VAL A 34 9.59 -3.22 8.86
C VAL A 34 10.31 -4.31 8.07
N LEU A 35 10.64 -5.42 8.74
CA LEU A 35 11.31 -6.55 8.09
C LEU A 35 10.31 -7.27 7.17
N PRO A 36 10.75 -7.73 5.97
CA PRO A 36 9.90 -8.56 5.14
C PRO A 36 9.57 -9.87 5.89
N PRO A 37 8.37 -10.44 5.71
CA PRO A 37 8.15 -11.83 6.09
C PRO A 37 9.15 -12.71 5.32
N SER A 38 9.84 -13.61 6.01
CA SER A 38 10.82 -14.49 5.37
C SER A 38 10.10 -15.43 4.39
N PRO A 39 10.48 -15.46 3.09
CA PRO A 39 9.99 -16.51 2.22
C PRO A 39 10.65 -17.82 2.62
N ALA A 40 9.84 -18.82 2.99
CA ALA A 40 10.30 -20.20 2.95
C ALA A 40 10.81 -20.46 1.52
N ALA A 41 12.06 -20.89 1.39
CA ALA A 41 12.71 -21.15 0.11
C ALA A 41 11.89 -22.14 -0.73
N SER A 42 11.14 -21.63 -1.69
CA SER A 42 10.49 -22.46 -2.70
C SER A 42 11.52 -22.84 -3.75
N SER A 43 11.88 -24.11 -3.77
CA SER A 43 12.73 -24.73 -4.77
C SER A 43 12.08 -24.64 -6.16
N GLU A 44 12.70 -23.89 -7.07
CA GLU A 44 12.40 -23.86 -8.50
C GLU A 44 12.50 -25.26 -9.12
N GLY A 45 11.37 -25.77 -9.61
CA GLY A 45 11.31 -26.86 -10.58
C GLY A 45 11.06 -26.29 -11.99
N PRO A 46 11.72 -26.79 -13.04
CA PRO A 46 11.77 -26.12 -14.34
C PRO A 46 10.42 -26.16 -15.09
N ALA A 47 10.11 -25.04 -15.73
CA ALA A 47 9.00 -24.86 -16.65
C ALA A 47 9.14 -25.74 -17.90
N PRO A 48 8.04 -26.31 -18.45
CA PRO A 48 8.02 -26.75 -19.83
C PRO A 48 7.60 -25.62 -20.76
N ALA A 49 8.45 -25.38 -21.76
CA ALA A 49 8.15 -24.61 -22.97
C ALA A 49 7.09 -25.34 -23.81
N GLY A 50 6.20 -24.59 -24.45
CA GLY A 50 5.17 -25.11 -25.34
C GLY A 50 4.58 -24.03 -26.23
N GLU A 51 5.26 -23.76 -27.34
CA GLU A 51 4.86 -22.91 -28.44
C GLU A 51 3.83 -23.65 -29.32
N ASN A 52 2.73 -23.00 -29.72
CA ASN A 52 2.16 -23.16 -31.07
C ASN A 52 1.04 -22.15 -31.38
N ALA A 53 1.21 -21.51 -32.54
CA ALA A 53 0.28 -20.60 -33.18
C ALA A 53 -0.92 -21.33 -33.82
N GLY A 54 -2.07 -20.65 -33.94
CA GLY A 54 -3.17 -21.14 -34.77
C GLY A 54 -4.50 -20.39 -34.65
N THR A 55 -4.69 -19.40 -35.52
CA THR A 55 -5.95 -19.12 -36.26
C THR A 55 -7.19 -18.62 -35.50
N MET A 56 -7.49 -17.32 -35.70
CA MET A 56 -8.84 -16.74 -35.54
C MET A 56 -9.83 -17.37 -36.54
N PRO A 57 -11.13 -17.43 -36.19
CA PRO A 57 -12.04 -16.52 -36.88
C PRO A 57 -13.05 -15.81 -35.97
N SER A 58 -13.40 -14.61 -36.41
CA SER A 58 -14.42 -13.72 -35.87
C SER A 58 -15.83 -14.31 -36.07
N ARG A 59 -16.65 -14.34 -35.01
CA ARG A 59 -18.13 -14.42 -35.15
C ARG A 59 -18.80 -13.54 -34.11
N ARG A 60 -19.43 -12.47 -34.59
CA ARG A 60 -20.39 -11.64 -33.84
C ARG A 60 -21.57 -12.49 -33.43
N SER A 61 -21.99 -12.36 -32.18
CA SER A 61 -23.40 -12.43 -31.79
C SER A 61 -23.63 -11.49 -30.61
N ALA A 62 -24.49 -10.51 -30.85
CA ALA A 62 -25.04 -9.63 -29.84
C ALA A 62 -25.95 -10.43 -28.89
N ALA A 63 -25.84 -10.17 -27.59
CA ALA A 63 -26.86 -10.50 -26.62
C ALA A 63 -27.03 -9.31 -25.67
N THR A 64 -28.11 -8.58 -25.89
CA THR A 64 -28.67 -7.56 -24.99
C THR A 64 -28.89 -8.19 -23.62
N ALA A 65 -28.14 -7.74 -22.61
CA ALA A 65 -28.40 -8.08 -21.22
C ALA A 65 -28.96 -6.83 -20.50
N LEU A 66 -30.16 -6.99 -19.94
CA LEU A 66 -30.87 -6.02 -19.10
C LEU A 66 -30.02 -5.68 -17.86
N PRO A 67 -30.06 -4.43 -17.33
CA PRO A 67 -29.45 -4.15 -16.04
C PRO A 67 -30.31 -4.74 -14.92
N ALA A 68 -29.85 -5.84 -14.31
CA ALA A 68 -30.34 -6.28 -13.03
C ALA A 68 -29.85 -5.29 -11.96
N SER A 69 -30.80 -4.59 -11.32
CA SER A 69 -30.53 -3.73 -10.17
C SER A 69 -30.08 -4.60 -9.00
N ALA A 70 -28.76 -4.65 -8.75
CA ALA A 70 -28.19 -5.32 -7.59
C ALA A 70 -28.14 -4.34 -6.42
N ALA A 71 -28.88 -4.67 -5.36
CA ALA A 71 -28.86 -3.96 -4.09
C ALA A 71 -27.42 -3.84 -3.54
N SER A 72 -27.01 -2.62 -3.19
CA SER A 72 -25.73 -2.33 -2.56
C SER A 72 -25.74 -2.79 -1.11
N GLY A 73 -25.39 -4.05 -0.88
CA GLY A 73 -24.94 -4.54 0.42
C GLY A 73 -23.41 -4.68 0.43
N PRO A 74 -22.75 -4.64 1.59
CA PRO A 74 -21.31 -4.87 1.68
C PRO A 74 -20.97 -6.25 1.09
N ALA A 75 -20.01 -6.27 0.16
CA ALA A 75 -19.52 -7.51 -0.42
C ALA A 75 -18.80 -8.33 0.66
N THR A 76 -19.49 -9.35 1.19
CA THR A 76 -18.87 -10.41 1.97
C THR A 76 -18.45 -11.47 0.98
N ALA A 77 -17.15 -11.56 0.67
CA ALA A 77 -16.67 -12.67 -0.13
C ALA A 77 -16.62 -13.94 0.75
N PRO A 78 -17.04 -15.11 0.23
CA PRO A 78 -16.88 -16.36 0.96
C PRO A 78 -15.39 -16.63 1.21
N SER A 79 -15.02 -16.80 2.48
CA SER A 79 -13.68 -17.20 2.88
C SER A 79 -13.39 -18.61 2.36
N LYS A 80 -12.32 -18.77 1.57
CA LYS A 80 -11.69 -20.08 1.39
C LYS A 80 -11.36 -20.63 2.79
N ALA A 81 -11.66 -21.90 3.06
CA ALA A 81 -11.36 -22.53 4.35
C ALA A 81 -9.87 -22.34 4.67
N GLY A 82 -9.59 -21.58 5.72
CA GLY A 82 -8.25 -21.17 6.11
C GLY A 82 -8.30 -20.30 7.36
N PRO A 83 -7.14 -19.89 7.89
CA PRO A 83 -7.08 -19.20 9.18
C PRO A 83 -7.68 -17.79 9.21
N ILE A 84 -7.95 -17.19 8.03
CA ILE A 84 -8.74 -15.97 7.89
C ILE A 84 -10.17 -16.38 7.54
N THR A 85 -11.07 -16.34 8.52
CA THR A 85 -12.39 -16.97 8.45
C THR A 85 -13.53 -16.02 8.08
N ALA A 86 -13.29 -14.71 8.16
CA ALA A 86 -14.22 -13.69 7.68
C ALA A 86 -13.43 -12.44 7.29
N TYR A 87 -13.83 -11.78 6.22
CA TYR A 87 -13.21 -10.52 5.81
C TYR A 87 -14.17 -9.68 4.96
N ALA A 88 -14.04 -8.37 5.06
CA ALA A 88 -14.84 -7.41 4.30
C ALA A 88 -14.11 -6.06 4.20
N ALA A 89 -14.36 -5.35 3.10
CA ALA A 89 -13.92 -3.99 2.89
C ALA A 89 -15.06 -3.18 2.29
N CYS A 90 -15.35 -2.02 2.89
CA CYS A 90 -16.33 -1.13 2.32
C CYS A 90 -16.05 0.35 2.59
N SER A 91 -16.58 1.20 1.71
CA SER A 91 -16.36 2.64 1.68
C SER A 91 -17.66 3.41 1.89
N THR A 92 -17.57 4.51 2.62
CA THR A 92 -18.57 5.58 2.67
C THR A 92 -17.93 6.88 2.18
N SER A 93 -18.70 7.97 2.12
CA SER A 93 -18.16 9.29 1.75
C SER A 93 -17.06 9.82 2.69
N THR A 94 -16.95 9.29 3.92
CA THR A 94 -16.04 9.83 4.95
C THR A 94 -15.01 8.83 5.45
N ALA A 95 -15.16 7.54 5.15
CA ALA A 95 -14.25 6.52 5.64
C ALA A 95 -14.29 5.25 4.80
N VAL A 96 -13.17 4.52 4.82
CA VAL A 96 -13.13 3.12 4.39
C VAL A 96 -12.89 2.24 5.59
N ARG A 97 -13.65 1.16 5.70
CA ARG A 97 -13.60 0.19 6.78
C ARG A 97 -13.11 -1.15 6.25
N PHE A 98 -12.18 -1.75 6.99
CA PHE A 98 -11.66 -3.07 6.74
C PHE A 98 -11.95 -3.94 7.95
N THR A 99 -12.39 -5.18 7.73
CA THR A 99 -12.64 -6.16 8.78
C THR A 99 -12.01 -7.47 8.38
N ALA A 100 -11.32 -8.12 9.32
CA ALA A 100 -10.86 -9.49 9.18
C ALA A 100 -10.95 -10.23 10.51
N THR A 101 -11.31 -11.52 10.44
CA THR A 101 -11.32 -12.44 11.58
C THR A 101 -10.26 -13.50 11.36
N PHE A 102 -9.35 -13.61 12.32
CA PHE A 102 -8.29 -14.62 12.32
C PHE A 102 -8.63 -15.67 13.39
N SER A 103 -8.61 -16.95 13.01
CA SER A 103 -8.82 -18.07 13.94
C SER A 103 -7.55 -18.46 14.71
N VAL A 104 -6.40 -17.95 14.27
CA VAL A 104 -5.09 -18.08 14.93
C VAL A 104 -4.47 -16.71 15.16
N THR A 105 -3.47 -16.64 16.02
CA THR A 105 -2.74 -15.39 16.27
C THR A 105 -1.53 -15.31 15.36
N TYR A 106 -1.43 -14.21 14.60
CA TYR A 106 -0.27 -13.89 13.77
C TYR A 106 0.60 -12.82 14.42
N ALA A 107 1.92 -12.90 14.24
CA ALA A 107 2.84 -11.85 14.67
C ALA A 107 2.57 -10.55 13.90
N TYR A 108 2.29 -10.67 12.61
CA TYR A 108 1.95 -9.56 11.72
C TYR A 108 0.63 -9.82 11.01
N ARG A 109 -0.24 -8.81 11.02
CA ARG A 109 -1.50 -8.79 10.26
C ARG A 109 -1.41 -7.65 9.26
N HIS A 110 -1.58 -7.94 7.98
CA HIS A 110 -1.54 -6.93 6.94
C HIS A 110 -2.91 -6.71 6.30
N VAL A 111 -3.22 -5.45 6.00
CA VAL A 111 -4.20 -5.06 5.00
C VAL A 111 -3.46 -4.33 3.89
N PHE A 112 -3.22 -5.01 2.78
CA PHE A 112 -2.64 -4.40 1.59
C PHE A 112 -3.74 -3.69 0.81
N ILE A 113 -3.54 -2.40 0.53
CA ILE A 113 -4.56 -1.53 -0.05
C ILE A 113 -4.02 -0.96 -1.35
N ASP A 114 -4.74 -1.27 -2.43
CA ASP A 114 -4.51 -0.77 -3.77
C ASP A 114 -5.53 0.33 -4.06
N THR A 115 -5.01 1.52 -4.38
CA THR A 115 -5.79 2.74 -4.49
C THR A 115 -6.20 3.12 -5.91
N ASP A 116 -5.58 2.53 -6.92
CA ASP A 116 -5.76 2.90 -8.32
C ASP A 116 -6.07 1.72 -9.25
N ALA A 117 -6.23 0.53 -8.69
CA ALA A 117 -6.40 -0.75 -9.38
C ALA A 117 -5.26 -1.10 -10.35
N ASN A 118 -4.05 -0.59 -10.10
CA ASN A 118 -2.89 -0.84 -10.93
C ASN A 118 -1.90 -1.77 -10.24
N GLY A 119 -1.82 -3.02 -10.71
CA GLY A 119 -0.85 -3.99 -10.17
C GLY A 119 0.63 -3.63 -10.37
N ALA A 120 0.94 -2.57 -11.12
CA ALA A 120 2.31 -2.15 -11.41
C ALA A 120 2.85 -1.06 -10.46
N THR A 121 1.98 -0.42 -9.68
CA THR A 121 2.31 0.63 -8.69
C THR A 121 2.41 0.05 -7.28
N GLY A 122 2.98 0.85 -6.37
CA GLY A 122 3.12 0.44 -4.97
C GLY A 122 3.93 -0.84 -4.78
N TYR A 123 3.72 -1.51 -3.64
CA TYR A 123 4.30 -2.80 -3.33
C TYR A 123 3.60 -3.91 -4.12
N ARG A 124 4.37 -4.76 -4.80
CA ARG A 124 3.83 -5.91 -5.54
C ARG A 124 3.72 -7.08 -4.58
N VAL A 125 2.49 -7.43 -4.20
CA VAL A 125 2.25 -8.58 -3.31
C VAL A 125 2.67 -9.87 -4.04
N PRO A 126 3.69 -10.60 -3.55
CA PRO A 126 4.14 -11.85 -4.16
C PRO A 126 3.04 -12.92 -4.16
N ASP A 127 3.12 -13.85 -5.11
CA ASP A 127 2.33 -15.09 -5.13
C ASP A 127 0.79 -14.94 -5.14
N ILE A 128 0.28 -13.74 -5.47
CA ILE A 128 -1.15 -13.48 -5.63
C ILE A 128 -1.55 -13.45 -7.10
N ILE A 129 -2.54 -14.28 -7.46
CA ILE A 129 -3.20 -14.27 -8.76
C ILE A 129 -3.99 -12.96 -8.92
N GLY A 130 -3.72 -12.22 -10.01
CA GLY A 130 -4.45 -10.98 -10.36
C GLY A 130 -3.73 -9.67 -10.00
N SER A 131 -2.45 -9.75 -9.59
CA SER A 131 -1.51 -8.63 -9.38
C SER A 131 -2.09 -7.42 -8.62
N LEU A 132 -1.86 -7.39 -7.31
CA LEU A 132 -2.18 -6.26 -6.44
C LEU A 132 -0.94 -5.38 -6.23
N GLY A 133 -1.07 -4.10 -6.58
CA GLY A 133 -0.08 -3.06 -6.32
C GLY A 133 -0.53 -2.23 -5.12
N ALA A 134 0.09 -2.43 -3.96
CA ALA A 134 -0.35 -1.80 -2.72
C ALA A 134 0.35 -0.46 -2.48
N GLU A 135 -0.37 0.64 -2.58
CA GLU A 135 0.14 1.96 -2.19
C GLU A 135 0.19 2.12 -0.67
N TYR A 136 -0.69 1.42 0.05
CA TYR A 136 -0.74 1.46 1.51
C TYR A 136 -0.80 0.05 2.10
N MET A 137 -0.28 -0.06 3.31
CA MET A 137 -0.41 -1.26 4.14
C MET A 137 -0.84 -0.83 5.54
N ILE A 138 -1.84 -1.49 6.10
CA ILE A 138 -2.00 -1.50 7.55
C ILE A 138 -1.23 -2.71 8.06
N GLU A 139 -0.21 -2.52 8.90
CA GLU A 139 0.45 -3.61 9.60
C GLU A 139 0.11 -3.52 11.08
N ASN A 140 -0.48 -4.60 11.59
CA ASN A 140 -1.14 -4.69 12.87
C ASN A 140 -2.19 -3.57 13.00
N ASP A 141 -1.79 -2.39 13.47
CA ASP A 141 -2.67 -1.26 13.74
C ASP A 141 -2.09 0.09 13.29
N LEU A 142 -0.99 0.07 12.52
CA LEU A 142 -0.31 1.25 11.98
C LEU A 142 -0.48 1.33 10.47
N LEU A 143 -0.58 2.55 9.92
CA LEU A 143 -0.67 2.76 8.48
C LEU A 143 0.70 3.08 7.90
N TYR A 144 1.05 2.42 6.81
CA TYR A 144 2.26 2.64 6.04
C TYR A 144 1.94 2.96 4.59
N ARG A 145 2.82 3.72 3.96
CA ARG A 145 2.82 4.01 2.52
C ARG A 145 3.98 3.27 1.86
N SER A 146 3.71 2.65 0.73
CA SER A 146 4.77 2.03 -0.09
C SER A 146 5.71 3.10 -0.62
N THR A 147 7.00 2.77 -0.62
CA THR A 147 8.08 3.58 -1.20
C THR A 147 8.75 2.90 -2.40
N GLY A 148 8.26 1.73 -2.82
CA GLY A 148 8.82 0.97 -3.93
C GLY A 148 8.05 -0.32 -4.25
N ALA A 149 8.52 -1.02 -5.29
CA ALA A 149 7.89 -2.25 -5.78
C ALA A 149 8.12 -3.48 -4.89
N THR A 150 9.15 -3.43 -4.03
CA THR A 150 9.52 -4.46 -3.07
C THR A 150 9.12 -4.03 -1.65
N TRP A 151 9.38 -4.87 -0.65
CA TRP A 151 9.05 -4.59 0.76
C TRP A 151 9.81 -3.35 1.26
N SER A 152 9.19 -2.18 1.14
CA SER A 152 9.77 -0.89 1.48
C SER A 152 8.65 0.08 1.87
N TRP A 153 8.58 0.40 3.16
CA TRP A 153 7.42 1.07 3.76
C TRP A 153 7.85 2.26 4.60
N ALA A 154 7.08 3.34 4.54
CA ALA A 154 7.21 4.50 5.43
C ALA A 154 5.91 4.69 6.22
N GLU A 155 6.00 4.81 7.55
CA GLU A 155 4.82 5.02 8.38
C GLU A 155 4.15 6.36 8.03
N VAL A 156 2.82 6.35 7.96
CA VAL A 156 2.00 7.56 7.85
C VAL A 156 1.69 8.06 9.26
N ALA A 157 2.57 8.93 9.75
CA ALA A 157 2.50 9.46 11.11
C ALA A 157 1.12 10.07 11.47
N GLY A 158 0.67 9.82 12.69
CA GLY A 158 -0.56 10.39 13.24
C GLY A 158 -1.86 9.71 12.79
N VAL A 159 -1.79 8.66 11.98
CA VAL A 159 -2.97 7.87 11.59
C VAL A 159 -3.07 6.64 12.51
N LYS A 160 -4.26 6.44 13.10
CA LYS A 160 -4.56 5.28 13.97
C LYS A 160 -5.71 4.46 13.37
N PRO A 161 -5.42 3.49 12.47
CA PRO A 161 -6.45 2.71 11.79
C PRO A 161 -7.32 1.85 12.70
N LEU A 162 -6.82 1.29 13.80
CA LEU A 162 -7.59 0.36 14.62
C LEU A 162 -8.85 1.04 15.20
N LEU A 163 -10.00 0.49 14.83
CA LEU A 163 -11.30 0.91 15.35
C LEU A 163 -11.74 0.03 16.53
N SER A 164 -11.57 -1.29 16.43
CA SER A 164 -11.90 -2.24 17.49
C SER A 164 -11.26 -3.61 17.26
N HIS A 165 -11.00 -4.34 18.33
CA HIS A 165 -10.62 -5.75 18.29
C HIS A 165 -11.41 -6.55 19.33
N SER A 166 -12.05 -7.64 18.92
CA SER A 166 -12.74 -8.57 19.81
C SER A 166 -12.80 -9.97 19.19
N GLY A 167 -12.49 -11.01 19.96
CA GLY A 167 -12.62 -12.41 19.53
C GLY A 167 -11.91 -12.72 18.21
N GLY A 168 -10.67 -12.24 18.03
CA GLY A 168 -9.88 -12.41 16.79
C GLY A 168 -10.36 -11.58 15.60
N THR A 169 -11.43 -10.80 15.76
CA THR A 169 -11.95 -9.90 14.73
C THR A 169 -11.37 -8.51 14.90
N TYR A 170 -10.60 -8.09 13.92
CA TYR A 170 -10.03 -6.76 13.83
C TYR A 170 -10.86 -5.92 12.87
N ARG A 171 -11.08 -4.66 13.27
CA ARG A 171 -11.73 -3.66 12.45
C ARG A 171 -10.85 -2.44 12.36
N TRP A 172 -10.51 -2.05 11.15
CA TRP A 172 -9.75 -0.83 10.87
C TRP A 172 -10.59 0.17 10.10
N ARG A 173 -10.25 1.45 10.24
CA ARG A 173 -10.88 2.57 9.55
C ARG A 173 -9.84 3.60 9.15
N VAL A 174 -9.86 3.98 7.88
CA VAL A 174 -9.00 5.03 7.32
C VAL A 174 -9.82 6.08 6.57
N LYS A 175 -9.21 7.23 6.25
CA LYS A 175 -9.81 8.22 5.34
C LYS A 175 -9.95 7.65 3.93
N PRO A 176 -10.91 8.13 3.11
CA PRO A 176 -11.10 7.66 1.74
C PRO A 176 -9.83 7.72 0.88
N SER A 177 -8.97 8.72 1.08
CA SER A 177 -7.69 8.87 0.36
C SER A 177 -6.69 7.73 0.58
N TYR A 178 -6.87 6.90 1.62
CA TYR A 178 -6.03 5.74 1.93
C TYR A 178 -6.76 4.42 1.69
N GLY A 179 -8.07 4.46 1.45
CA GLY A 179 -8.94 3.29 1.54
C GLY A 179 -9.01 2.45 0.27
N GLY A 180 -8.62 3.05 -0.84
CA GLY A 180 -8.46 2.41 -2.14
C GLY A 180 -9.70 1.76 -2.73
N VAL A 181 -9.46 0.92 -3.74
CA VAL A 181 -10.47 0.27 -4.57
C VAL A 181 -10.40 -1.25 -4.51
N ARG A 182 -9.23 -1.80 -4.14
CA ARG A 182 -9.02 -3.24 -3.93
C ARG A 182 -8.18 -3.45 -2.68
N VAL A 183 -8.41 -4.55 -1.97
CA VAL A 183 -7.62 -4.92 -0.80
C VAL A 183 -7.30 -6.41 -0.77
N LEU A 184 -6.29 -6.76 0.02
CA LEU A 184 -5.97 -8.12 0.39
C LEU A 184 -5.62 -8.18 1.87
N PHE A 185 -6.19 -9.15 2.58
CA PHE A 185 -5.88 -9.40 3.99
C PHE A 185 -4.86 -10.53 4.07
N ASN A 186 -3.88 -10.35 4.94
CA ASN A 186 -2.79 -11.31 5.11
C ASN A 186 -2.43 -11.46 6.60
N GLY A 187 -2.04 -12.66 6.98
CA GLY A 187 -1.51 -12.97 8.30
C GLY A 187 -0.23 -13.78 8.16
N THR A 188 0.79 -13.41 8.93
CA THR A 188 2.06 -14.13 8.96
C THR A 188 2.72 -14.12 10.34
N ASP A 189 3.41 -15.22 10.65
CA ASP A 189 4.28 -15.37 11.81
C ASP A 189 5.74 -15.64 11.45
N GLY A 190 6.09 -15.47 10.17
CA GLY A 190 7.42 -15.75 9.60
C GLY A 190 7.63 -17.19 9.15
N ASN A 191 6.73 -18.12 9.48
CA ASN A 191 6.77 -19.51 9.01
C ASN A 191 5.56 -19.85 8.15
N GLU A 192 4.39 -19.37 8.55
CA GLU A 192 3.16 -19.45 7.78
C GLU A 192 2.81 -18.06 7.24
N GLU A 193 2.35 -18.03 6.00
CA GLU A 193 1.76 -16.85 5.39
C GLU A 193 0.45 -17.24 4.71
N VAL A 194 -0.64 -16.58 5.11
CA VAL A 194 -1.96 -16.79 4.52
C VAL A 194 -2.52 -15.48 4.02
N SER A 195 -3.11 -15.55 2.83
CA SER A 195 -3.70 -14.39 2.15
C SER A 195 -5.11 -14.72 1.69
N THR A 196 -6.00 -13.73 1.78
CA THR A 196 -7.32 -13.81 1.13
C THR A 196 -7.16 -13.63 -0.39
N PRO A 197 -8.18 -13.99 -1.19
CA PRO A 197 -8.32 -13.42 -2.52
C PRO A 197 -8.32 -11.88 -2.48
N ILE A 198 -8.01 -11.25 -3.60
CA ILE A 198 -8.18 -9.81 -3.78
C ILE A 198 -9.68 -9.48 -3.68
N LEU A 199 -10.02 -8.54 -2.80
CA LEU A 199 -11.39 -8.11 -2.53
C LEU A 199 -11.61 -6.68 -3.07
N PRO A 200 -12.65 -6.41 -3.85
CA PRO A 200 -13.02 -5.03 -4.19
C PRO A 200 -13.55 -4.29 -2.95
N VAL A 201 -13.23 -3.01 -2.83
CA VAL A 201 -13.83 -2.12 -1.83
C VAL A 201 -15.17 -1.63 -2.37
N THR A 202 -16.28 -2.10 -1.82
CA THR A 202 -17.63 -1.72 -2.27
C THR A 202 -18.22 -0.62 -1.41
N ILE A 203 -19.26 0.06 -1.91
CA ILE A 203 -19.99 1.05 -1.12
C ILE A 203 -20.77 0.34 0.00
N CYS A 204 -20.63 0.88 1.21
CA CYS A 204 -21.55 0.76 2.33
C CYS A 204 -22.39 2.06 2.38
#